data_AF-A0A1F7W6P5-F1
#
_entry.id   AF-A0A1F7W6P5-F1
#
_cell.length_a   1.000
_cell.length_b   1.000
_cell.length_c   1.000
_cell.angle_alpha   90.00
_cell.angle_beta   90.00
_cell.angle_gamma   90.00
#
_symmetry.space_group_name_H-M   'P 1'
#
loop_
_entity.id
_entity.type
_entity.pdbx_description
1 polymer ?
#
loop_
_entity_poly.entity_id
_entity_poly.type
_entity_poly.pdbx_seq_one_letter_code
_entity_poly.pdbx_strand_id
1 'polypeptide(L)'
;MTLHDFPIKRVLTFWFLTFVCAYVSSLFLYTIYQITLTGWAFVLLQAATPLCYLLFGWLYFRRSTENDWAHRITIALVWVCLTFLGTAILMQPVYGYPWTMAFTMGIFKGQAVNIAAVLVAGIVAKK
;
A
#
# COMPACT_ATOMS: atom_id res chain seq x y z
N MET A 1 -24.59 -4.70 9.44
CA MET A 1 -23.78 -3.50 9.13
C MET A 1 -24.45 -2.81 7.95
N THR A 2 -25.22 -1.76 8.22
CA THR A 2 -25.78 -0.91 7.16
C THR A 2 -24.63 -0.19 6.47
N LEU A 3 -24.65 -0.10 5.14
CA LEU A 3 -23.65 0.57 4.29
C LEU A 3 -23.33 2.03 4.67
N HIS A 4 -24.07 2.58 5.64
CA HIS A 4 -24.06 3.98 6.06
C HIS A 4 -22.91 4.35 7.01
N ASP A 5 -22.25 3.38 7.67
CA ASP A 5 -21.23 3.63 8.70
C ASP A 5 -19.80 3.21 8.31
N PHE A 6 -19.54 2.91 7.02
CA PHE A 6 -18.16 2.66 6.59
C PHE A 6 -17.39 4.00 6.61
N PRO A 7 -16.27 4.13 7.34
CA PRO A 7 -15.57 5.40 7.49
C PRO A 7 -14.74 5.75 6.25
N ILE A 8 -15.41 5.89 5.10
CA ILE A 8 -14.80 6.00 3.76
C ILE A 8 -13.78 7.14 3.68
N LYS A 9 -14.08 8.29 4.31
CA LYS A 9 -13.15 9.42 4.39
C LYS A 9 -11.83 9.00 5.03
N ARG A 10 -11.88 8.33 6.17
CA ARG A 10 -10.70 7.82 6.88
C ARG A 10 -9.95 6.80 6.03
N VAL A 11 -10.67 5.85 5.43
CA VAL A 11 -10.07 4.82 4.56
C VAL A 11 -9.31 5.45 3.40
N LEU A 12 -9.93 6.41 2.70
CA LEU A 12 -9.32 7.10 1.57
C LEU A 12 -8.16 8.00 1.99
N THR A 13 -8.27 8.74 3.11
CA THR A 13 -7.16 9.58 3.60
C THR A 13 -5.94 8.75 3.94
N PHE A 14 -6.10 7.67 4.71
CA PHE A 14 -4.98 6.81 5.07
C PHE A 14 -4.42 6.05 3.87
N TRP A 15 -5.28 5.58 2.95
CA TRP A 15 -4.83 5.01 1.69
C TRP A 15 -4.00 6.02 0.89
N PHE A 16 -4.48 7.26 0.72
CA PHE A 16 -3.78 8.28 -0.05
C PHE A 16 -2.41 8.61 0.55
N LEU A 17 -2.33 8.76 1.88
CA LEU A 17 -1.06 8.97 2.57
C LEU A 17 -0.10 7.78 2.37
N THR A 18 -0.62 6.55 2.48
CA THR A 18 0.15 5.33 2.22
C THR A 18 0.67 5.31 0.79
N PHE A 19 -0.19 5.60 -0.18
CA PHE A 19 0.12 5.59 -1.60
C PHE A 19 1.19 6.62 -1.95
N VAL A 20 1.03 7.87 -1.53
CA VAL A 20 2.00 8.93 -1.77
C VAL A 20 3.34 8.60 -1.12
N CYS A 21 3.34 8.16 0.14
CA CYS A 21 4.57 7.82 0.84
C CYS A 21 5.28 6.63 0.21
N ALA A 22 4.56 5.56 -0.13
CA ALA A 22 5.10 4.38 -0.79
C ALA A 22 5.65 4.71 -2.19
N TYR A 23 4.92 5.53 -2.95
CA TYR A 23 5.32 5.95 -4.29
C TYR A 23 6.60 6.79 -4.27
N VAL A 24 6.62 7.84 -3.45
CA VAL A 24 7.78 8.74 -3.32
C VAL A 24 9.00 7.98 -2.79
N SER A 25 8.84 7.19 -1.74
CA SER A 25 9.95 6.40 -1.18
C SER A 25 10.50 5.39 -2.19
N SER A 26 9.62 4.70 -2.93
CA SER A 26 10.04 3.77 -3.97
C SER A 26 10.78 4.48 -5.10
N LEU A 27 10.34 5.67 -5.52
CA LEU A 27 11.03 6.46 -6.54
C LEU A 27 12.44 6.85 -6.10
N PHE A 28 12.59 7.40 -4.89
CA PHE A 28 13.91 7.77 -4.35
C PHE A 28 14.83 6.56 -4.20
N LEU A 29 14.33 5.46 -3.63
CA LEU A 29 15.13 4.25 -3.44
C LEU A 29 15.50 3.60 -4.76
N TYR A 30 14.61 3.64 -5.76
CA TYR A 30 14.92 3.17 -7.11
C TYR A 30 16.05 4.00 -7.72
N THR A 31 16.00 5.33 -7.63
CA THR A 31 17.09 6.21 -8.09
C THR A 31 18.41 5.90 -7.39
N ILE A 32 18.41 5.74 -6.06
CA ILE A 32 19.61 5.37 -5.28
C ILE A 32 20.14 4.00 -5.72
N TYR A 33 19.26 3.02 -5.94
CA TYR A 33 19.65 1.70 -6.39
C TYR A 33 20.28 1.75 -7.80
N GLN A 34 19.72 2.51 -8.72
CA GLN A 34 20.28 2.67 -10.07
C GLN A 34 21.67 3.32 -10.07
N ILE A 35 21.95 4.23 -9.12
CA ILE A 35 23.26 4.88 -8.99
C ILE A 35 24.28 3.98 -8.31
N THR A 36 23.89 3.31 -7.22
CA THR A 36 24.83 2.58 -6.35
C THR A 36 24.97 1.10 -6.73
N LEU A 37 23.94 0.50 -7.33
CA LEU A 37 23.82 -0.93 -7.64
C LEU A 37 24.12 -1.85 -6.44
N THR A 38 23.87 -1.36 -5.23
CA THR A 38 24.15 -2.09 -4.00
C THR A 38 22.99 -3.00 -3.58
N GLY A 39 23.32 -4.17 -3.02
CA GLY A 39 22.31 -5.13 -2.56
C GLY A 39 21.41 -4.59 -1.45
N TRP A 40 21.93 -3.74 -0.55
CA TRP A 40 21.11 -3.14 0.51
C TRP A 40 20.07 -2.15 -0.03
N ALA A 41 20.41 -1.38 -1.07
CA ALA A 41 19.48 -0.45 -1.70
C ALA A 41 18.33 -1.21 -2.38
N PHE A 42 18.62 -2.36 -2.99
CA PHE A 42 17.59 -3.26 -3.53
C PHE A 42 16.66 -3.79 -2.43
N VAL A 43 17.22 -4.25 -1.30
CA VAL A 43 16.40 -4.74 -0.18
C VAL A 43 15.49 -3.64 0.37
N LEU A 44 16.01 -2.42 0.56
CA LEU A 44 15.20 -1.29 1.00
C LEU A 44 14.09 -0.95 0.01
N LEU A 45 14.39 -0.97 -1.30
CA LEU A 45 13.40 -0.74 -2.34
C LEU A 45 12.23 -1.75 -2.26
N GLN A 46 12.53 -3.04 -2.06
CA GLN A 46 11.49 -4.07 -1.91
C GLN A 46 10.70 -3.93 -0.60
N ALA A 47 11.35 -3.48 0.47
CA ALA A 47 10.73 -3.33 1.78
C ALA A 47 9.91 -2.04 1.94
N ALA A 48 10.20 -0.99 1.16
CA ALA A 48 9.62 0.34 1.34
C ALA A 48 8.09 0.33 1.30
N THR A 49 7.51 -0.28 0.27
CA THR A 49 6.05 -0.33 0.11
C THR A 49 5.38 -1.12 1.25
N PRO A 50 5.77 -2.37 1.58
CA PRO A 50 5.24 -3.09 2.73
C PRO A 50 5.37 -2.34 4.05
N LEU A 51 6.49 -1.66 4.29
CA LEU A 51 6.71 -0.87 5.50
C LEU A 51 5.76 0.33 5.59
N CYS A 52 5.50 1.02 4.47
CA CYS A 52 4.48 2.07 4.43
C CYS A 52 3.09 1.52 4.75
N TYR A 53 2.70 0.40 4.14
CA TYR A 53 1.42 -0.25 4.44
C TYR A 53 1.31 -0.69 5.91
N LEU A 54 2.39 -1.21 6.48
CA LEU A 54 2.45 -1.59 7.89
C LEU A 54 2.26 -0.36 8.79
N LEU A 55 3.02 0.71 8.55
CA LEU A 55 2.99 1.93 9.34
C LEU A 55 1.62 2.60 9.29
N PHE A 56 1.12 2.89 8.08
CA PHE A 56 -0.15 3.58 7.92
C PHE A 56 -1.34 2.68 8.23
N GLY A 57 -1.24 1.37 7.99
CA GLY A 57 -2.21 0.40 8.47
C GLY A 57 -2.30 0.44 10.00
N TRP A 58 -1.16 0.51 10.70
CA TRP A 58 -1.13 0.58 12.16
C TRP A 58 -1.75 1.88 12.66
N LEU A 59 -1.39 3.02 12.05
CA LEU A 59 -1.99 4.32 12.34
C LEU A 59 -3.51 4.34 12.07
N TYR A 60 -3.96 3.63 11.03
CA TYR A 60 -5.37 3.46 10.70
C TYR A 60 -6.08 2.63 11.78
N PHE A 61 -5.59 1.44 12.12
CA PHE A 61 -6.29 0.54 13.04
C PHE A 61 -6.19 0.94 14.52
N ARG A 62 -5.10 1.60 14.97
CA ARG A 62 -4.88 1.93 16.40
C ARG A 62 -5.94 2.84 17.03
N ARG A 63 -6.67 3.60 16.22
CA ARG A 63 -7.79 4.46 16.66
C ARG A 63 -9.12 3.98 16.07
N SER A 64 -9.18 2.76 15.54
CA SER A 64 -10.41 2.22 14.98
C SER A 64 -11.18 1.54 16.10
N THR A 65 -12.45 1.90 16.26
CA THR A 65 -13.37 1.21 17.17
C THR A 65 -13.70 -0.20 16.66
N GLU A 66 -13.59 -0.41 15.36
CA GLU A 66 -13.81 -1.69 14.69
C GLU A 66 -12.46 -2.25 14.23
N ASN A 67 -12.01 -3.33 14.85
CA ASN A 67 -10.76 -4.02 14.49
C ASN A 67 -10.92 -5.54 14.54
N ASP A 68 -11.96 -6.02 13.86
CA ASP A 68 -12.23 -7.44 13.65
C ASP A 68 -11.62 -7.94 12.34
N TRP A 69 -11.52 -9.27 12.21
CA TRP A 69 -10.92 -9.91 11.04
C TRP A 69 -11.59 -9.50 9.72
N ALA A 70 -12.92 -9.42 9.70
CA ALA A 70 -13.65 -8.97 8.52
C ALA A 70 -13.23 -7.55 8.10
N HIS A 71 -13.17 -6.61 9.05
CA HIS A 71 -12.76 -5.23 8.79
C HIS A 71 -11.32 -5.15 8.26
N ARG A 72 -10.39 -5.92 8.84
CA ARG A 72 -8.98 -5.96 8.39
C ARG A 72 -8.85 -6.43 6.95
N ILE A 73 -9.55 -7.51 6.60
CA ILE A 73 -9.54 -8.08 5.25
C ILE A 73 -10.14 -7.09 4.26
N THR A 74 -11.29 -6.48 4.59
CA THR A 74 -11.92 -5.46 3.74
C THR A 74 -10.98 -4.29 3.47
N ILE A 75 -10.33 -3.74 4.51
CA ILE A 75 -9.40 -2.62 4.36
C ILE A 75 -8.18 -3.01 3.52
N ALA A 76 -7.60 -4.19 3.74
CA ALA A 76 -6.48 -4.67 2.95
C ALA A 76 -6.83 -4.78 1.46
N LEU A 77 -7.99 -5.38 1.14
CA LEU A 77 -8.45 -5.51 -0.24
C LEU A 77 -8.75 -4.14 -0.88
N VAL A 78 -9.48 -3.27 -0.17
CA VAL A 78 -9.80 -1.92 -0.67
C VAL A 78 -8.53 -1.13 -0.96
N TRP A 79 -7.56 -1.13 -0.04
CA TRP A 79 -6.31 -0.39 -0.24
C TRP A 79 -5.48 -0.94 -1.41
N VAL A 80 -5.44 -2.25 -1.60
CA VAL A 80 -4.75 -2.85 -2.74
C VAL A 80 -5.45 -2.53 -4.06
N CYS A 81 -6.77 -2.65 -4.13
CA CYS A 81 -7.55 -2.26 -5.31
C CYS A 81 -7.34 -0.78 -5.66
N LEU A 82 -7.41 0.11 -4.67
CA LEU A 82 -7.15 1.54 -4.89
C LEU A 82 -5.71 1.79 -5.33
N THR A 83 -4.74 1.02 -4.85
CA THR A 83 -3.34 1.16 -5.25
C THR A 83 -3.10 0.67 -6.67
N PHE A 84 -3.78 -0.39 -7.12
CA PHE A 84 -3.79 -0.77 -8.54
C PHE A 84 -4.33 0.36 -9.40
N LEU A 85 -5.47 0.95 -9.03
CA LEU A 85 -6.07 2.06 -9.75
C LEU A 85 -5.15 3.28 -9.77
N GLY A 86 -4.60 3.67 -8.61
CA GLY A 86 -3.66 4.80 -8.50
C GLY A 86 -2.41 4.58 -9.36
N THR A 87 -1.85 3.37 -9.35
CA THR A 87 -0.69 3.03 -10.17
C THR A 87 -1.04 3.06 -11.66
N ALA A 88 -2.18 2.49 -12.05
CA ALA A 88 -2.66 2.49 -13.43
C ALA A 88 -2.88 3.91 -13.97
N ILE A 89 -3.41 4.82 -13.14
CA ILE A 89 -3.58 6.24 -13.49
C ILE A 89 -2.22 6.91 -13.72
N LEU A 90 -1.20 6.56 -12.93
CA LEU A 90 0.15 7.15 -13.07
C LEU A 90 0.99 6.53 -14.20
N MET A 91 0.66 5.33 -14.68
CA MET A 91 1.45 4.62 -15.70
C MET A 91 1.70 5.45 -16.95
N GLN A 92 0.64 6.02 -17.53
CA GLN A 92 0.76 6.82 -18.75
C GLN A 92 1.42 8.19 -18.54
N PRO A 93 0.97 9.04 -17.60
CA PRO A 93 1.52 10.39 -17.45
C PRO A 93 2.94 10.41 -16.88
N VAL A 94 3.33 9.44 -16.04
CA VAL A 94 4.67 9.43 -15.44
C VAL A 94 5.65 8.58 -16.24
N TYR A 95 5.23 7.38 -16.64
CA TYR A 95 6.15 6.40 -17.22
C TYR A 95 6.00 6.24 -18.74
N GLY A 96 4.98 6.87 -19.35
CA GLY A 96 4.72 6.73 -20.79
C GLY A 96 4.25 5.34 -21.21
N TYR A 97 3.90 4.47 -20.25
CA TYR A 97 3.46 3.10 -20.51
C TYR A 97 1.93 2.97 -20.50
N PRO A 98 1.36 2.01 -21.24
CA PRO A 98 -0.08 1.75 -21.17
C PRO A 98 -0.46 1.25 -19.77
N TRP A 99 -1.63 1.67 -19.29
CA TRP A 99 -2.16 1.34 -17.96
C TRP A 99 -2.26 -0.17 -17.69
N THR A 100 -2.38 -0.98 -18.74
CA THR A 100 -2.42 -2.45 -18.67
C THR A 100 -1.14 -3.05 -18.08
N MET A 101 0.00 -2.37 -18.19
CA MET A 101 1.26 -2.82 -17.57
C MET A 101 1.23 -2.77 -16.03
N ALA A 102 0.27 -2.06 -15.42
CA ALA A 102 0.05 -2.12 -13.98
C ALA A 102 -0.52 -3.49 -13.51
N PHE A 103 -1.01 -4.32 -14.43
CA PHE A 103 -1.66 -5.60 -14.13
C PHE A 103 -0.80 -6.81 -14.53
N THR A 104 0.45 -6.84 -14.06
CA THR A 104 1.35 -7.98 -14.29
C THR A 104 1.39 -8.93 -13.08
N MET A 105 1.68 -10.21 -13.33
CA MET A 105 1.79 -11.23 -12.27
C MET A 105 2.83 -10.87 -11.19
N GLY A 106 3.90 -10.15 -11.57
CA GLY A 106 4.88 -9.63 -10.62
C GLY A 106 4.28 -8.61 -9.65
N ILE A 107 3.45 -7.69 -10.15
CA ILE A 107 2.76 -6.70 -9.32
C ILE A 107 1.76 -7.39 -8.40
N PHE A 108 1.01 -8.37 -8.89
CA PHE A 108 0.09 -9.17 -8.05
C PHE A 108 0.81 -9.85 -6.87
N LYS A 109 1.99 -10.45 -7.12
CA LYS A 109 2.80 -11.05 -6.04
C LYS A 109 3.25 -9.99 -5.02
N GLY A 110 3.69 -8.82 -5.48
CA GLY A 110 4.06 -7.71 -4.59
C GLY A 110 2.89 -7.24 -3.72
N GLN A 111 1.67 -7.20 -4.27
CA GLN A 111 0.49 -6.80 -3.51
C GLN A 111 0.10 -7.80 -2.42
N ALA A 112 0.38 -9.09 -2.57
CA ALA A 112 0.14 -10.07 -1.51
C ALA A 112 0.93 -9.74 -0.24
N VAL A 113 2.15 -9.21 -0.37
CA VAL A 113 2.97 -8.74 0.75
C VAL A 113 2.35 -7.51 1.41
N ASN A 114 1.79 -6.59 0.62
CA ASN A 114 1.08 -5.42 1.14
C ASN A 114 -0.20 -5.80 1.89
N ILE A 115 -0.96 -6.79 1.41
CA ILE A 115 -2.11 -7.36 2.14
C ILE A 115 -1.63 -7.89 3.49
N ALA A 116 -0.58 -8.70 3.50
CA ALA A 116 -0.02 -9.24 4.73
C ALA A 116 0.40 -8.12 5.70
N ALA A 117 1.04 -7.06 5.19
CA ALA A 117 1.43 -5.90 6.00
C ALA A 117 0.22 -5.19 6.65
N VAL A 118 -0.88 -4.97 5.92
CA VAL A 118 -2.11 -4.38 6.49
C VAL A 118 -2.72 -5.29 7.57
N LEU A 119 -2.77 -6.59 7.32
CA LEU A 119 -3.31 -7.56 8.27
C LEU A 119 -2.48 -7.59 9.56
N VAL A 120 -1.15 -7.65 9.44
CA VAL A 120 -0.22 -7.60 10.58
C VAL A 120 -0.38 -6.27 11.32
N ALA A 121 -0.52 -5.16 10.60
CA ALA A 121 -0.72 -3.86 11.22
C ALA A 121 -2.01 -3.80 12.06
N GLY A 122 -3.10 -4.41 11.58
CA GLY A 122 -4.35 -4.55 12.32
C GLY A 122 -4.23 -5.43 13.57
N ILE A 123 -3.44 -6.51 13.49
CA ILE A 123 -3.13 -7.37 14.66
C ILE A 123 -2.32 -6.58 15.70
N VAL A 124 -1.23 -5.94 15.28
CA VAL A 124 -0.33 -5.19 16.17
C VAL A 124 -1.02 -4.00 16.81
N ALA A 125 -1.96 -3.36 16.11
CA ALA A 125 -2.73 -2.23 16.62
C ALA A 125 -3.78 -2.62 17.68
N LYS A 126 -4.11 -3.91 17.86
CA LYS A 126 -5.10 -4.39 18.84
C LYS A 126 -4.52 -4.52 20.27
N LYS A 127 -3.53 -3.69 20.63
CA LYS A 127 -3.02 -3.55 21.99
C LYS A 127 -3.66 -2.33 22.65
#